data_AF-A0A6A8A485-F1
#
_entry.id   AF-A0A6A8A485-F1
#
_cell.length_a   1.000
_cell.length_b   1.000
_cell.length_c   1.000
_cell.angle_alpha   90.00
_cell.angle_beta   90.00
_cell.angle_gamma   90.00
#
_symmetry.space_group_name_H-M   'P 1'
#
loop_
_entity.id
_entity.type
_entity.pdbx_description
1 polymer ?
#
loop_
_entity_poly.entity_id
_entity_poly.type
_entity_poly.pdbx_seq_one_letter_code
_entity_poly.pdbx_strand_id
1 'polypeptide(L)' 'MDDFTQIMRMLESARQLADMNQLPLLVYLIEVAKAEGRANRFELREKKRGERIAGKGVAG' A
#
# COMPACT_ATOMS: atom_id res chain seq x y z
N MET A 1 -0.06 8.96 11.96
CA MET A 1 -0.82 8.84 10.70
C MET A 1 -0.75 7.37 10.30
N ASP A 2 -1.85 6.74 9.88
CA ASP A 2 -1.87 5.31 9.49
C ASP A 2 -0.93 5.09 8.28
N ASP A 3 -0.11 4.03 8.29
CA ASP A 3 0.85 3.71 7.21
C ASP A 3 0.14 3.65 5.86
N PHE A 4 -1.11 3.17 5.87
CA PHE A 4 -2.00 3.16 4.73
C PHE A 4 -2.24 4.58 4.17
N THR A 5 -2.54 5.54 5.05
CA THR A 5 -2.77 6.94 4.66
C THR A 5 -1.51 7.57 4.06
N GLN A 6 -0.33 7.22 4.56
CA GLN A 6 0.94 7.70 3.98
C GLN A 6 1.17 7.15 2.58
N ILE A 7 0.96 5.84 2.37
CA ILE A 7 1.08 5.20 1.05
C ILE A 7 0.07 5.79 0.05
N MET A 8 -1.18 6.00 0.47
CA MET A 8 -2.20 6.60 -0.40
C MET A 8 -1.85 8.03 -0.82
N ARG A 9 -1.21 8.81 0.06
CA ARG A 9 -0.71 10.15 -0.28
C ARG A 9 0.44 10.09 -1.28
N MET A 10 1.38 9.16 -1.12
CA MET A 10 2.46 8.98 -2.08
C MET A 10 1.95 8.59 -3.47
N LEU A 11 0.97 7.67 -3.53
CA LEU A 11 0.34 7.29 -4.80
C LEU A 11 -0.39 8.47 -5.44
N GLU A 12 -1.05 9.33 -4.66
CA GLU A 12 -1.66 10.55 -5.20
C GLU A 12 -0.62 11.51 -5.79
N SER A 13 0.49 11.75 -5.09
CA SER A 13 1.59 12.58 -5.61
C SER A 13 2.19 11.98 -6.90
N ALA A 14 2.36 10.66 -6.96
CA ALA A 14 2.84 9.97 -8.16
C ALA A 14 1.85 10.11 -9.33
N ARG A 15 0.54 10.03 -9.07
CA ARG A 15 -0.51 10.21 -10.09
C ARG A 15 -0.46 11.61 -10.68
N GLN A 16 -0.33 12.63 -9.83
CA GLN A 16 -0.23 14.03 -10.26
C GLN A 16 1.04 14.26 -11.11
N LEU A 17 2.17 13.68 -10.71
CA LEU A 17 3.40 13.75 -11.50
C LEU A 17 3.25 13.09 -12.88
N ALA A 18 2.64 11.90 -12.92
CA ALA A 18 2.40 11.17 -14.17
C ALA A 18 1.48 11.95 -15.11
N ASP A 19 0.45 12.59 -14.57
CA ASP A 19 -0.50 13.44 -15.28
C ASP A 19 0.19 14.67 -15.88
N MET A 20 1.01 15.37 -15.08
CA MET A 20 1.83 16.51 -15.55
C MET A 20 2.80 16.15 -16.69
N ASN A 21 3.29 14.91 -16.71
CA ASN A 21 4.22 14.42 -17.72
C ASN A 21 3.52 13.70 -18.89
N GLN A 22 2.18 13.79 -19.00
CA GLN A 22 1.40 13.18 -20.08
C GLN A 22 1.66 11.66 -20.20
N LEU A 23 1.70 10.96 -19.08
CA LEU A 23 1.87 9.51 -18.99
C LEU A 23 0.54 8.82 -18.65
N PRO A 24 -0.43 8.72 -19.60
CA PRO A 24 -1.79 8.27 -19.30
C PRO A 24 -1.86 6.83 -18.80
N LEU A 25 -1.00 5.94 -19.31
CA LEU A 25 -0.93 4.55 -18.84
C LEU A 25 -0.46 4.47 -17.38
N LEU A 26 0.49 5.32 -16.98
CA LEU A 26 0.99 5.36 -15.61
C LEU A 26 -0.08 5.90 -14.65
N VAL A 27 -0.83 6.93 -15.06
CA VAL A 27 -2.00 7.42 -14.31
C VAL A 27 -3.01 6.29 -14.08
N TYR A 28 -3.35 5.54 -15.12
CA TYR A 28 -4.26 4.39 -15.02
C TYR A 28 -3.74 3.34 -14.02
N LEU A 29 -2.48 2.93 -14.13
CA LEU A 29 -1.89 1.94 -13.23
C LEU A 29 -1.89 2.39 -11.77
N ILE A 30 -1.63 3.68 -11.52
CA ILE A 30 -1.65 4.25 -10.16
C ILE A 30 -3.07 4.27 -9.60
N GLU A 31 -4.08 4.59 -10.40
CA GLU A 31 -5.49 4.55 -9.96
C GLU A 31 -5.95 3.11 -9.67
N VAL A 32 -5.53 2.13 -10.47
CA VAL A 32 -5.76 0.70 -10.17
C VAL A 32 -5.11 0.32 -8.84
N ALA A 33 -3.84 0.67 -8.62
CA ALA A 33 -3.14 0.40 -7.36
C ALA A 33 -3.82 1.05 -6.15
N LYS A 34 -4.33 2.27 -6.29
CA LYS A 34 -5.12 2.97 -5.26
C LYS A 34 -6.44 2.25 -4.95
N ALA A 35 -7.13 1.75 -5.98
CA ALA A 35 -8.37 1.00 -5.82
C ALA A 35 -8.13 -0.34 -5.10
N GLU A 36 -7.11 -1.09 -5.53
CA GLU A 36 -6.68 -2.34 -4.90
C GLU A 36 -6.23 -2.13 -3.45
N GLY A 37 -5.48 -1.06 -3.17
CA GLY A 37 -5.06 -0.72 -1.80
C GLY A 37 -6.26 -0.46 -0.88
N ARG A 38 -7.28 0.24 -1.37
CA ARG A 38 -8.52 0.49 -0.61
C ARG A 38 -9.31 -0.79 -0.37
N ALA A 39 -9.42 -1.65 -1.37
CA ALA A 39 -10.11 -2.94 -1.27
C ALA A 39 -9.43 -3.86 -0.24
N ASN A 40 -8.09 -3.90 -0.23
CA ASN A 40 -7.30 -4.79 0.62
C ASN A 40 -6.86 -4.16 1.96
N ARG A 41 -7.44 -3.01 2.34
CA ARG A 41 -7.04 -2.26 3.55
C ARG A 41 -7.12 -3.10 4.82
N PHE A 42 -8.13 -3.96 4.94
CA PHE A 42 -8.30 -4.84 6.10
C PHE A 42 -7.33 -6.04 6.08
N GLU A 43 -7.05 -6.61 4.91
CA GLU A 43 -6.10 -7.72 4.75
C GLU A 43 -4.65 -7.30 5.03
N LEU A 44 -4.25 -6.10 4.60
CA LEU A 44 -2.94 -5.52 4.92
C LEU A 44 -2.76 -5.27 6.44
N ARG A 45 -3.86 -5.02 7.15
CA ARG A 45 -3.87 -4.85 8.61
C ARG A 45 -3.76 -6.19 9.33
N GLU A 46 -4.36 -7.26 8.79
CA GLU A 46 -4.27 -8.62 9.33
C GLU A 46 -2.88 -9.24 9.12
N LYS A 47 -2.23 -9.05 7.96
CA LYS A 47 -0.85 -9.52 7.72
C LYS A 47 0.15 -8.97 8.74
N LYS A 48 0.02 -7.71 9.14
CA LYS A 48 0.86 -7.11 10.21
C LYS A 48 0.57 -7.68 11.61
N ARG A 49 -0.62 -8.23 11.85
CA ARG A 49 -0.99 -8.85 13.14
C ARG A 49 -0.54 -10.31 13.25
N GLY A 50 -0.34 -11.00 12.13
CA GLY A 50 0.09 -12.40 12.07
C GLY A 50 1.59 -12.65 12.27
N GLU A 51 2.46 -11.64 12.17
CA GLU A 51 3.92 -11.81 12.34
C GLU A 51 4.42 -11.65 13.80
N ARG A 52 3.51 -11.51 14.76
CA ARG A 52 3.86 -11.52 16.18
C ARG A 52 3.41 -12.83 16.82
N ILE A 53 4.12 -13.92 16.54
CA ILE A 53 4.50 -15.06 17.43
C ILE A 53 5.17 -16.13 16.54
N ALA A 54 6.50 -16.13 16.47
CA ALA A 54 7.35 -17.32 16.27
C ALA A 54 8.80 -16.95 16.58
N GLY A 55 9.04 -16.49 17.81
CA GLY A 55 10.37 -16.09 18.28
C GLY A 55 10.51 -16.23 19.78
N LYS A 56 9.89 -17.26 20.36
CA LYS A 56 10.18 -17.69 21.74
C LYS A 56 9.99 -19.19 21.85
N GLY A 57 11.11 -19.91 21.94
CA GLY A 57 11.19 -21.28 22.42
C GLY A 57 11.25 -22.36 21.35
N VAL A 58 12.47 -22.72 20.93
CA VAL A 58 12.84 -24.14 20.90
C VAL A 58 14.23 -24.24 21.52
N ALA A 59 14.29 -24.99 22.62
CA ALA A 59 15.51 -25.36 23.32
C ALA A 59 16.43 -26.19 22.41
N GLY A 60 17.72 -25.94 22.55
CA GLY A 60 18.83 -26.77 22.09
C GLY A 60 20.00 -26.51 23.01
#